data_AF-A0A812H9W2-F1
#
_entry.id   AF-A0A812H9W2-F1
#
_cell.length_a   1.000
_cell.length_b   1.000
_cell.length_c   1.000
_cell.angle_alpha   90.00
_cell.angle_beta   90.00
_cell.angle_gamma   90.00
#
_symmetry.space_group_name_H-M   'P 1'
#
loop_
_entity.id
_entity.type
_entity.pdbx_description
1 polymer ?
#
loop_
_entity_poly.entity_id
_entity_poly.type
_entity_poly.pdbx_seq_one_letter_code
_entity_poly.pdbx_strand_id
1 'polypeptide(L)'
;MNSLKYSLVGAAVVFALAGCNSDSDTVSTTTPVTLSVSDAPIDDVSKVVVTYSKVAFLPVGDGEGEPQIFEVYKTDEDGNYVDENGDLLPDGEEPLPLSVNLLDFQGSDAQELVEDEVIPTGDYKLCVFANDGDHPDYPSYVVEEATGNEVPLTVKGEGKCPQGVGDEPNTGVLFFNDTFAVNSDNNDYVVEFDLRRGLKDATGKDEGYTIQRTSVTLINTVTTGEIEGNVALTTYQGCETDTPSGNGYAHAVYLYEGDIAESDMGTFATSEAQSPIASANVVTEDEGASYQYEFGYVEPGTYSVGYTCTANDDSEEGIVDGETFSIYTSTSGLSVSAGSDTNADL
;
A
#
# COMPACT_ATOMS: atom_id res chain seq x y z
N MET A 1 -18.56 -21.76 28.06
CA MET A 1 -19.71 -22.68 27.91
C MET A 1 -19.88 -22.95 26.43
N ASN A 2 -19.32 -24.06 25.96
CA ASN A 2 -19.33 -24.44 24.54
C ASN A 2 -20.70 -24.98 24.14
N SER A 3 -21.24 -24.49 23.04
CA SER A 3 -22.41 -25.05 22.37
C SER A 3 -22.02 -25.40 20.93
N LEU A 4 -21.55 -26.64 20.74
CA LEU A 4 -21.54 -27.30 19.43
C LEU A 4 -22.99 -27.42 18.94
N LYS A 5 -23.25 -27.03 17.69
CA LYS A 5 -24.46 -27.40 16.96
C LYS A 5 -24.07 -28.22 15.74
N TYR A 6 -24.33 -29.53 15.82
CA TYR A 6 -24.42 -30.41 14.67
C TYR A 6 -25.77 -30.18 13.96
N SER A 7 -25.79 -30.08 12.64
CA SER A 7 -27.02 -30.27 11.88
C SER A 7 -26.77 -30.91 10.51
N LEU A 8 -27.12 -32.20 10.45
CA LEU A 8 -27.82 -32.93 9.38
C LEU A 8 -27.43 -32.76 7.89
N VAL A 9 -26.81 -33.84 7.42
CA VAL A 9 -26.81 -34.36 6.04
C VAL A 9 -28.25 -34.57 5.52
N GLY A 10 -28.55 -34.12 4.30
CA GLY A 10 -29.86 -34.36 3.67
C GLY A 10 -29.96 -34.08 2.16
N ALA A 11 -29.87 -35.16 1.38
CA ALA A 11 -30.49 -35.41 0.06
C ALA A 11 -30.07 -34.59 -1.17
N ALA A 12 -29.23 -35.20 -2.01
CA ALA A 12 -29.03 -34.84 -3.41
C ALA A 12 -30.27 -35.21 -4.24
N VAL A 13 -30.87 -34.21 -4.88
CA VAL A 13 -31.92 -34.38 -5.91
C VAL A 13 -31.27 -34.24 -7.28
N VAL A 14 -31.27 -35.32 -8.05
CA VAL A 14 -30.84 -35.33 -9.46
C VAL A 14 -32.01 -34.85 -10.32
N PHE A 15 -31.91 -33.64 -10.88
CA PHE A 15 -32.73 -33.24 -12.03
C PHE A 15 -31.90 -33.38 -13.30
N ALA A 16 -32.19 -34.43 -14.07
CA ALA A 16 -31.77 -34.53 -15.45
C ALA A 16 -32.87 -33.93 -16.34
N LEU A 17 -32.62 -32.76 -16.91
CA LEU A 17 -33.36 -32.25 -18.06
C LEU A 17 -32.34 -31.76 -19.10
N ALA A 18 -32.27 -32.52 -20.20
CA ALA A 18 -31.59 -32.12 -21.41
C ALA A 18 -32.48 -31.13 -22.19
N GLY A 19 -31.89 -30.01 -22.60
CA GLY A 19 -32.45 -29.06 -23.56
C GLY A 19 -31.32 -28.43 -24.35
N CYS A 20 -31.28 -28.73 -25.64
CA CYS A 20 -30.31 -28.24 -26.61
C CYS A 20 -30.74 -26.86 -27.11
N ASN A 21 -29.91 -25.83 -26.91
CA ASN A 21 -29.78 -24.70 -27.82
C ASN A 21 -28.33 -24.22 -27.77
N SER A 22 -27.69 -24.13 -28.94
CA SER A 22 -26.33 -23.66 -29.09
C SER A 22 -26.24 -22.18 -28.73
N ASP A 23 -25.61 -21.89 -27.60
CA ASP A 23 -24.67 -20.78 -27.48
C ASP A 23 -23.50 -21.30 -26.65
N SER A 24 -22.28 -21.07 -27.11
CA SER A 24 -21.08 -21.43 -26.36
C SER A 24 -20.84 -20.35 -25.30
N ASP A 25 -21.72 -20.33 -24.30
CA ASP A 25 -21.54 -19.53 -23.10
C ASP A 25 -20.46 -20.21 -22.26
N THR A 26 -19.22 -19.71 -22.39
CA THR A 26 -18.22 -19.92 -21.34
C THR A 26 -18.81 -19.34 -20.07
N VAL A 27 -19.25 -20.19 -19.14
CA VAL A 27 -19.65 -19.76 -17.80
C VAL A 27 -18.41 -19.13 -17.18
N SER A 28 -18.38 -17.79 -17.08
CA SER A 28 -17.36 -17.11 -16.30
C SER A 28 -17.66 -17.41 -14.84
N THR A 29 -16.72 -18.06 -14.17
CA THR A 29 -16.75 -18.20 -12.73
C THR A 29 -16.53 -16.82 -12.11
N THR A 30 -17.31 -16.46 -11.09
CA THR A 30 -17.12 -15.21 -10.33
C THR A 30 -16.65 -15.52 -8.91
N THR A 31 -16.02 -14.54 -8.28
CA THR A 31 -15.38 -14.65 -6.97
C THR A 31 -15.35 -13.26 -6.30
N PRO A 32 -15.44 -13.16 -4.96
CA PRO A 32 -15.19 -11.90 -4.27
C PRO A 32 -13.72 -11.48 -4.41
N VAL A 33 -13.50 -10.17 -4.41
CA VAL A 33 -12.19 -9.52 -4.44
C VAL A 33 -12.20 -8.31 -3.51
N THR A 34 -11.12 -8.18 -2.74
CA THR A 34 -10.85 -7.01 -1.91
C THR A 34 -9.59 -6.31 -2.42
N LEU A 35 -9.64 -4.99 -2.54
CA LEU A 35 -8.50 -4.14 -2.85
C LEU A 35 -8.35 -3.08 -1.76
N SER A 36 -7.18 -3.02 -1.15
CA SER A 36 -6.85 -2.08 -0.08
C SER A 36 -5.65 -1.20 -0.44
N VAL A 37 -5.37 -0.20 0.38
CA VAL A 37 -4.18 0.66 0.31
C VAL A 37 -3.48 0.68 1.67
N SER A 38 -2.16 0.78 1.63
CA SER A 38 -1.26 0.81 2.80
C SER A 38 0.02 1.56 2.45
N ASP A 39 0.89 1.75 3.43
CA ASP A 39 2.08 2.56 3.30
C ASP A 39 3.31 2.10 4.12
N ALA A 40 4.47 2.34 3.53
CA ALA A 40 5.76 2.47 4.18
C ALA A 40 6.09 3.97 4.40
N PRO A 41 5.95 4.47 5.65
CA PRO A 41 5.89 5.90 5.98
C PRO A 41 7.18 6.68 5.75
N ILE A 42 7.06 8.02 5.76
CA ILE A 42 8.15 9.00 5.62
C ILE A 42 8.17 9.97 6.83
N ASP A 43 9.34 10.48 7.17
CA ASP A 43 9.57 11.20 8.44
C ASP A 43 9.20 12.70 8.41
N ASP A 44 9.38 13.39 7.28
CA ASP A 44 9.25 14.85 7.23
C ASP A 44 7.80 15.37 7.13
N VAL A 45 6.82 14.47 7.20
CA VAL A 45 5.39 14.79 7.03
C VAL A 45 4.56 14.13 8.12
N SER A 46 3.54 14.86 8.57
CA SER A 46 2.62 14.39 9.61
C SER A 46 1.35 13.73 9.06
N LYS A 47 1.02 13.98 7.78
CA LYS A 47 -0.08 13.34 7.05
C LYS A 47 0.21 13.27 5.56
N VAL A 48 -0.25 12.20 4.93
CA VAL A 48 -0.30 12.07 3.47
C VAL A 48 -1.69 11.57 3.11
N VAL A 49 -2.57 12.49 2.72
CA VAL A 49 -3.98 12.22 2.47
C VAL A 49 -4.21 12.06 0.97
N VAL A 50 -4.63 10.87 0.56
CA VAL A 50 -5.04 10.56 -0.81
C VAL A 50 -6.55 10.39 -0.84
N THR A 51 -7.22 11.14 -1.70
CA THR A 51 -8.68 11.01 -1.91
C THR A 51 -8.94 10.17 -3.14
N TYR A 52 -9.55 9.01 -2.97
CA TYR A 52 -9.88 8.07 -4.04
C TYR A 52 -11.29 8.31 -4.55
N SER A 53 -11.46 8.29 -5.87
CA SER A 53 -12.78 8.37 -6.52
C SER A 53 -13.25 7.01 -7.00
N LYS A 54 -12.34 6.25 -7.61
CA LYS A 54 -12.71 5.07 -8.40
C LYS A 54 -11.55 4.10 -8.56
N VAL A 55 -11.89 2.83 -8.72
CA VAL A 55 -10.98 1.75 -9.06
C VAL A 55 -11.51 1.02 -10.29
N ALA A 56 -10.64 0.65 -11.22
CA ALA A 56 -11.02 -0.13 -12.39
C ALA A 56 -10.08 -1.33 -12.62
N PHE A 57 -10.70 -2.50 -12.73
CA PHE A 57 -10.06 -3.75 -13.08
C PHE A 57 -10.26 -3.99 -14.57
N LEU A 58 -9.16 -4.00 -15.31
CA LEU A 58 -9.12 -4.06 -16.76
C LEU A 58 -8.85 -5.50 -17.23
N PRO A 59 -9.85 -6.24 -17.74
CA PRO A 59 -9.64 -7.62 -18.16
C PRO A 59 -8.61 -7.73 -19.30
N VAL A 60 -7.76 -8.75 -19.23
CA VAL A 60 -6.72 -9.05 -20.21
C VAL A 60 -7.02 -10.40 -20.88
N GLY A 61 -6.95 -10.47 -22.21
CA GLY A 61 -7.13 -11.71 -22.98
C GLY A 61 -7.98 -11.55 -24.23
N ASP A 62 -8.21 -12.66 -24.95
CA ASP A 62 -8.98 -12.66 -26.21
C ASP A 62 -10.46 -12.31 -25.95
N GLY A 63 -10.88 -11.14 -26.44
CA GLY A 63 -12.24 -10.64 -26.30
C GLY A 63 -12.45 -9.73 -25.08
N GLU A 64 -11.48 -8.83 -24.80
CA GLU A 64 -11.47 -7.83 -23.71
C GLU A 64 -12.89 -7.51 -23.22
N GLY A 65 -13.25 -8.11 -22.09
CA GLY A 65 -14.55 -7.89 -21.46
C GLY A 65 -14.68 -6.43 -21.04
N GLU A 66 -15.87 -6.07 -20.56
CA GLU A 66 -16.06 -4.74 -19.99
C GLU A 66 -15.21 -4.59 -18.71
N PRO A 67 -14.49 -3.46 -18.52
CA PRO A 67 -13.81 -3.16 -17.27
C PRO A 67 -14.76 -3.27 -16.07
N GLN A 68 -14.28 -3.83 -14.96
CA GLN A 68 -15.02 -3.82 -13.70
C GLN A 68 -14.66 -2.52 -12.97
N ILE A 69 -15.64 -1.66 -12.75
CA ILE A 69 -15.44 -0.32 -12.22
C ILE A 69 -16.16 -0.21 -10.87
N PHE A 70 -15.44 0.25 -9.86
CA PHE A 70 -15.92 0.41 -8.50
C PHE A 70 -15.73 1.87 -8.08
N GLU A 71 -16.83 2.51 -7.69
CA GLU A 71 -16.77 3.84 -7.08
C GLU A 71 -16.33 3.69 -5.62
N VAL A 72 -15.41 4.55 -5.17
CA VAL A 72 -14.83 4.48 -3.83
C VAL A 72 -15.39 5.62 -3.00
N TYR A 73 -16.24 5.28 -2.03
CA TYR A 73 -16.91 6.24 -1.16
C TYR A 73 -16.66 5.96 0.31
N LYS A 74 -16.83 6.99 1.13
CA LYS A 74 -16.76 6.88 2.58
C LYS A 74 -17.99 6.15 3.14
N THR A 75 -17.77 5.06 3.86
CA THR A 75 -18.81 4.26 4.51
C THR A 75 -18.52 4.04 6.00
N ASP A 76 -19.53 3.59 6.76
CA ASP A 76 -19.35 3.00 8.08
C ASP A 76 -18.97 1.51 7.99
N GLU A 77 -18.77 0.86 9.16
CA GLU A 77 -18.45 -0.57 9.28
C GLU A 77 -19.52 -1.51 8.71
N ASP A 78 -20.74 -1.02 8.49
CA ASP A 78 -21.86 -1.78 7.92
C ASP A 78 -22.02 -1.49 6.41
N GLY A 79 -21.12 -0.71 5.79
CA GLY A 79 -21.12 -0.35 4.38
C GLY A 79 -22.12 0.76 3.99
N ASN A 80 -22.68 1.48 4.97
CA ASN A 80 -23.59 2.59 4.69
C ASN A 80 -22.81 3.88 4.43
N TYR A 81 -23.24 4.68 3.45
CA TYR A 81 -22.63 5.98 3.20
C TYR A 81 -22.76 6.91 4.41
N VAL A 82 -21.68 7.62 4.72
CA VAL A 82 -21.62 8.55 5.85
C VAL A 82 -21.12 9.93 5.41
N ASP A 83 -21.46 10.94 6.21
CA ASP A 83 -20.97 12.30 6.03
C ASP A 83 -19.54 12.50 6.56
N GLU A 84 -19.07 13.74 6.55
CA GLU A 84 -17.73 14.11 7.03
C GLU A 84 -17.52 13.75 8.51
N ASN A 85 -18.60 13.77 9.32
CA ASN A 85 -18.58 13.48 10.75
C ASN A 85 -18.75 11.98 11.05
N GLY A 86 -19.05 11.16 10.04
CA GLY A 86 -19.33 9.73 10.21
C GLY A 86 -20.80 9.44 10.55
N ASP A 87 -21.70 10.41 10.42
CA ASP A 87 -23.13 10.18 10.56
C ASP A 87 -23.71 9.64 9.25
N LEU A 88 -24.74 8.78 9.33
CA LEU A 88 -25.40 8.21 8.15
C LEU A 88 -25.87 9.30 7.18
N LEU A 89 -25.49 9.15 5.92
CA LEU A 89 -25.83 10.09 4.85
C LEU A 89 -27.34 10.01 4.54
N PRO A 90 -28.07 11.15 4.51
CA PRO A 90 -29.49 11.16 4.16
C PRO A 90 -29.78 10.67 2.73
N ASP A 91 -30.93 10.02 2.55
CA ASP A 91 -31.39 9.57 1.23
C ASP A 91 -31.40 10.73 0.21
N GLY A 92 -30.64 10.56 -0.87
CA GLY A 92 -30.57 11.49 -2.01
C GLY A 92 -29.47 12.55 -1.91
N GLU A 93 -28.65 12.53 -0.87
CA GLU A 93 -27.38 13.26 -0.85
C GLU A 93 -26.29 12.48 -1.62
N GLU A 94 -25.32 13.21 -2.17
CA GLU A 94 -24.22 12.61 -2.93
C GLU A 94 -23.19 12.01 -1.96
N PRO A 95 -22.74 10.76 -2.19
CA PRO A 95 -21.74 10.13 -1.34
C PRO A 95 -20.40 10.86 -1.43
N LEU A 96 -19.69 10.90 -0.30
CA LEU A 96 -18.36 11.50 -0.21
C LEU A 96 -17.30 10.53 -0.73
N PRO A 97 -16.30 10.99 -1.50
CA PRO A 97 -15.16 10.15 -1.83
C PRO A 97 -14.38 9.75 -0.56
N LEU A 98 -13.68 8.63 -0.63
CA LEU A 98 -12.87 8.17 0.49
C LEU A 98 -11.52 8.88 0.51
N SER A 99 -11.27 9.69 1.55
CA SER A 99 -9.95 10.25 1.84
C SER A 99 -9.23 9.39 2.88
N VAL A 100 -8.05 8.90 2.53
CA VAL A 100 -7.22 8.03 3.37
C VAL A 100 -5.93 8.75 3.72
N ASN A 101 -5.63 8.88 5.00
CA ASN A 101 -4.29 9.25 5.45
C ASN A 101 -3.42 7.98 5.42
N LEU A 102 -2.53 7.88 4.44
CA LEU A 102 -1.70 6.70 4.23
C LEU A 102 -0.83 6.36 5.45
N LEU A 103 -0.38 7.37 6.20
CA LEU A 103 0.42 7.17 7.40
C LEU A 103 -0.32 6.45 8.54
N ASP A 104 -1.65 6.32 8.47
CA ASP A 104 -2.44 5.58 9.46
C ASP A 104 -2.45 4.06 9.18
N PHE A 105 -1.90 3.60 8.04
CA PHE A 105 -1.97 2.22 7.57
C PHE A 105 -0.57 1.71 7.20
N GLN A 106 0.22 1.31 8.21
CA GLN A 106 1.60 0.87 8.05
C GLN A 106 1.77 -0.62 8.38
N GLY A 107 2.83 -1.24 7.89
CA GLY A 107 3.07 -2.67 8.15
C GLY A 107 2.01 -3.52 7.44
N SER A 108 1.29 -4.36 8.18
CA SER A 108 0.16 -5.16 7.67
C SER A 108 -1.21 -4.46 7.77
N ASP A 109 -1.28 -3.24 8.33
CA ASP A 109 -2.53 -2.48 8.36
C ASP A 109 -2.85 -1.90 6.96
N ALA A 110 -4.13 -1.93 6.58
CA ALA A 110 -4.58 -1.41 5.28
C ALA A 110 -6.01 -0.86 5.34
N GLN A 111 -6.31 0.10 4.46
CA GLN A 111 -7.65 0.63 4.24
C GLN A 111 -8.25 0.03 2.97
N GLU A 112 -9.40 -0.61 3.10
CA GLU A 112 -10.14 -1.14 1.95
C GLU A 112 -10.66 0.00 1.07
N LEU A 113 -10.44 -0.12 -0.23
CA LEU A 113 -11.06 0.73 -1.28
C LEU A 113 -12.22 0.00 -1.96
N VAL A 114 -12.11 -1.32 -2.09
CA VAL A 114 -13.11 -2.22 -2.66
C VAL A 114 -13.20 -3.42 -1.74
N GLU A 115 -14.38 -3.71 -1.21
CA GLU A 115 -14.62 -4.77 -0.23
C GLU A 115 -15.52 -5.87 -0.81
N ASP A 116 -15.03 -7.12 -0.84
CA ASP A 116 -15.79 -8.33 -1.19
C ASP A 116 -16.60 -8.28 -2.51
N GLU A 117 -16.14 -7.49 -3.49
CA GLU A 117 -16.86 -7.28 -4.74
C GLU A 117 -16.76 -8.50 -5.66
N VAL A 118 -17.90 -8.97 -6.15
CA VAL A 118 -17.98 -10.23 -6.91
C VAL A 118 -17.75 -10.00 -8.41
N ILE A 119 -16.57 -10.35 -8.91
CA ILE A 119 -16.19 -10.20 -10.31
C ILE A 119 -15.79 -11.52 -11.00
N PRO A 120 -15.78 -11.57 -12.35
CA PRO A 120 -15.29 -12.74 -13.07
C PRO A 120 -13.83 -13.08 -12.75
N THR A 121 -13.51 -14.36 -12.60
CA THR A 121 -12.13 -14.84 -12.51
C THR A 121 -11.41 -14.60 -13.84
N GLY A 122 -10.13 -14.24 -13.79
CA GLY A 122 -9.34 -13.95 -14.97
C GLY A 122 -8.14 -13.08 -14.66
N ASP A 123 -7.45 -12.68 -15.72
CA ASP A 123 -6.29 -11.81 -15.64
C ASP A 123 -6.71 -10.35 -15.83
N TYR A 124 -6.21 -9.46 -14.97
CA TYR A 124 -6.57 -8.05 -14.95
C TYR A 124 -5.35 -7.14 -14.86
N LYS A 125 -5.51 -5.88 -15.28
CA LYS A 125 -4.67 -4.75 -14.87
C LYS A 125 -5.47 -3.79 -14.01
N LEU A 126 -4.79 -2.93 -13.27
CA LEU A 126 -5.43 -2.04 -12.30
C LEU A 126 -5.25 -0.57 -12.69
N CYS A 127 -6.33 0.20 -12.59
CA CYS A 127 -6.30 1.66 -12.48
C CYS A 127 -6.88 2.06 -11.13
N VAL A 128 -6.14 2.84 -10.36
CA VAL A 128 -6.64 3.53 -9.17
C VAL A 128 -6.68 5.02 -9.44
N PHE A 129 -7.86 5.63 -9.29
CA PHE A 129 -8.09 7.05 -9.49
C PHE A 129 -8.02 7.77 -8.16
N ALA A 130 -7.20 8.81 -8.10
CA ALA A 130 -7.04 9.65 -6.92
C ALA A 130 -7.10 11.12 -7.31
N ASN A 131 -7.86 11.93 -6.59
CA ASN A 131 -7.98 13.36 -6.86
C ASN A 131 -6.62 14.04 -6.73
N ASP A 132 -6.27 14.91 -7.67
CA ASP A 132 -5.08 15.74 -7.56
C ASP A 132 -5.31 16.87 -6.54
N GLY A 133 -4.23 17.48 -6.07
CA GLY A 133 -4.29 18.55 -5.07
C GLY A 133 -4.94 19.85 -5.56
N ASP A 134 -5.22 19.97 -6.86
CA ASP A 134 -6.00 21.07 -7.45
C ASP A 134 -7.49 20.72 -7.68
N HIS A 135 -7.92 19.53 -7.25
CA HIS A 135 -9.32 19.13 -7.31
C HIS A 135 -10.19 20.10 -6.46
N PRO A 136 -11.34 20.57 -6.97
CA PRO A 136 -12.07 21.69 -6.38
C PRO A 136 -12.71 21.42 -5.02
N ASP A 137 -13.21 20.19 -4.82
CA ASP A 137 -14.02 19.85 -3.63
C ASP A 137 -13.24 18.96 -2.65
N TYR A 138 -12.61 17.89 -3.15
CA TYR A 138 -11.87 16.91 -2.31
C TYR A 138 -10.43 16.69 -2.81
N PRO A 139 -9.50 17.64 -2.61
CA PRO A 139 -8.10 17.50 -3.03
C PRO A 139 -7.35 16.46 -2.19
N SER A 140 -6.32 15.85 -2.79
CA SER A 140 -5.28 15.14 -2.04
C SER A 140 -4.22 16.13 -1.54
N TYR A 141 -3.63 15.87 -0.38
CA TYR A 141 -2.68 16.79 0.24
C TYR A 141 -1.70 16.10 1.19
N VAL A 142 -0.62 16.82 1.51
CA VAL A 142 0.38 16.47 2.52
C VAL A 142 0.35 17.53 3.61
N VAL A 143 0.54 17.13 4.86
CA VAL A 143 0.76 18.09 5.96
C VAL A 143 2.21 17.98 6.43
N GLU A 144 3.00 19.01 6.15
CA GLU A 144 4.41 19.09 6.58
C GLU A 144 4.51 19.05 8.10
N GLU A 145 5.41 18.24 8.65
CA GLU A 145 5.55 18.14 10.11
C GLU A 145 6.08 19.45 10.71
N ALA A 146 7.08 20.07 10.08
CA ALA A 146 7.76 21.25 10.60
C ALA A 146 6.87 22.50 10.69
N THR A 147 5.90 22.64 9.79
CA THR A 147 5.08 23.86 9.65
C THR A 147 3.61 23.63 9.97
N GLY A 148 3.12 22.39 9.86
CA GLY A 148 1.70 22.06 9.89
C GLY A 148 0.92 22.58 8.67
N ASN A 149 1.61 23.03 7.61
CA ASN A 149 0.97 23.51 6.41
C ASN A 149 0.42 22.36 5.58
N GLU A 150 -0.79 22.55 5.06
CA GLU A 150 -1.35 21.69 4.03
C GLU A 150 -0.81 22.11 2.66
N VAL A 151 -0.24 21.14 1.95
CA VAL A 151 0.39 21.31 0.64
C VAL A 151 -0.25 20.36 -0.37
N PRO A 152 -0.63 20.81 -1.58
CA PRO A 152 -1.28 19.97 -2.59
C PRO A 152 -0.47 18.71 -2.92
N LEU A 153 -1.14 17.55 -3.08
CA LEU A 153 -0.53 16.29 -3.52
C LEU A 153 -1.05 15.94 -4.92
N THR A 154 -0.13 15.81 -5.89
CA THR A 154 -0.46 15.44 -7.27
C THR A 154 -0.11 13.98 -7.54
N VAL A 155 -1.12 13.18 -7.86
CA VAL A 155 -1.00 11.78 -8.28
C VAL A 155 -0.92 11.76 -9.80
N LYS A 156 0.26 12.02 -10.38
CA LYS A 156 0.44 12.17 -11.84
C LYS A 156 -0.31 11.10 -12.66
N GLY A 157 -1.05 11.51 -13.70
CA GLY A 157 -1.68 10.56 -14.64
C GLY A 157 -2.71 11.10 -15.65
N GLU A 158 -2.96 12.41 -15.65
CA GLU A 158 -3.91 13.08 -16.55
C GLU A 158 -5.33 12.46 -16.56
N GLY A 159 -5.73 11.78 -15.49
CA GLY A 159 -7.07 11.17 -15.36
C GLY A 159 -7.33 9.99 -16.28
N LYS A 160 -6.37 9.49 -17.05
CA LYS A 160 -6.62 8.53 -18.14
C LYS A 160 -6.36 7.09 -17.74
N CYS A 161 -7.39 6.27 -17.84
CA CYS A 161 -7.28 4.81 -17.79
C CYS A 161 -7.62 4.17 -19.16
N PRO A 162 -6.89 3.11 -19.59
CA PRO A 162 -7.20 2.39 -20.83
C PRO A 162 -8.58 1.70 -20.85
N GLN A 163 -8.87 1.00 -21.96
CA GLN A 163 -10.08 0.17 -22.14
C GLN A 163 -11.42 0.90 -21.94
N GLY A 164 -11.46 2.22 -22.18
CA GLY A 164 -12.72 2.97 -22.21
C GLY A 164 -13.30 3.33 -20.84
N VAL A 165 -12.52 3.16 -19.75
CA VAL A 165 -12.90 3.60 -18.40
C VAL A 165 -13.11 5.12 -18.30
N GLY A 166 -12.52 5.89 -19.23
CA GLY A 166 -12.73 7.32 -19.37
C GLY A 166 -11.58 8.17 -18.82
N ASP A 167 -11.82 9.48 -18.82
CA ASP A 167 -10.96 10.49 -18.22
C ASP A 167 -11.68 11.29 -17.13
N GLU A 168 -11.01 11.52 -15.99
CA GLU A 168 -11.51 12.35 -14.89
C GLU A 168 -10.66 13.62 -14.74
N PRO A 169 -11.27 14.82 -14.76
CA PRO A 169 -10.54 16.07 -14.63
C PRO A 169 -10.05 16.30 -13.19
N ASN A 170 -8.85 16.86 -13.03
CA ASN A 170 -8.20 17.10 -11.72
C ASN A 170 -8.04 15.79 -10.91
N THR A 171 -7.82 14.69 -11.63
CA THR A 171 -7.66 13.35 -11.06
C THR A 171 -6.42 12.72 -11.65
N GLY A 172 -5.65 12.12 -10.77
CA GLY A 172 -4.55 11.24 -11.03
C GLY A 172 -4.96 9.81 -11.32
N VAL A 173 -4.12 9.09 -12.07
CA VAL A 173 -4.30 7.64 -12.28
C VAL A 173 -2.99 6.90 -12.03
N LEU A 174 -3.03 6.01 -11.04
CA LEU A 174 -2.03 4.96 -10.82
C LEU A 174 -2.42 3.77 -11.69
N PHE A 175 -1.72 3.61 -12.81
CA PHE A 175 -1.93 2.49 -13.74
C PHE A 175 -0.84 1.44 -13.56
N PHE A 176 -1.25 0.23 -13.17
CA PHE A 176 -0.36 -0.91 -12.95
C PHE A 176 -0.25 -1.69 -14.26
N ASN A 177 0.95 -1.67 -14.85
CA ASN A 177 1.18 -2.27 -16.16
C ASN A 177 1.21 -3.80 -16.12
N ASP A 178 1.60 -4.36 -14.98
CA ASP A 178 1.68 -5.79 -14.77
C ASP A 178 0.28 -6.38 -14.54
N THR A 179 0.11 -7.60 -15.04
CA THR A 179 -1.14 -8.33 -14.94
C THR A 179 -1.18 -9.07 -13.60
N PHE A 180 -2.31 -9.02 -12.91
CA PHE A 180 -2.60 -9.84 -11.74
C PHE A 180 -3.78 -10.77 -12.03
N ALA A 181 -3.81 -11.92 -11.38
CA ALA A 181 -4.82 -12.95 -11.60
C ALA A 181 -5.84 -12.95 -10.46
N VAL A 182 -7.12 -12.80 -10.80
CA VAL A 182 -8.27 -13.03 -9.93
C VAL A 182 -8.66 -14.51 -10.05
N ASN A 183 -8.38 -15.26 -8.99
CA ASN A 183 -8.51 -16.71 -8.91
C ASN A 183 -9.87 -17.12 -8.32
N SER A 184 -10.17 -18.43 -8.32
CA SER A 184 -11.41 -18.95 -7.70
C SER A 184 -11.50 -18.77 -6.19
N ASP A 185 -10.39 -18.40 -5.55
CA ASP A 185 -10.19 -18.36 -4.11
C ASP A 185 -9.01 -17.44 -3.79
N ASN A 186 -9.11 -16.72 -2.66
CA ASN A 186 -8.04 -15.88 -2.09
C ASN A 186 -7.61 -14.72 -3.02
N ASN A 187 -8.41 -13.65 -3.05
CA ASN A 187 -8.18 -12.48 -3.91
C ASN A 187 -8.15 -11.19 -3.08
N ASP A 188 -7.19 -11.15 -2.18
CA ASP A 188 -6.94 -9.99 -1.33
C ASP A 188 -5.71 -9.28 -1.85
N TYR A 189 -5.89 -8.05 -2.32
CA TYR A 189 -4.82 -7.24 -2.88
C TYR A 189 -4.63 -5.94 -2.13
N VAL A 190 -3.39 -5.49 -2.09
CA VAL A 190 -3.00 -4.24 -1.46
C VAL A 190 -2.18 -3.42 -2.45
N VAL A 191 -2.54 -2.16 -2.58
CA VAL A 191 -1.72 -1.14 -3.25
C VAL A 191 -0.82 -0.53 -2.18
N GLU A 192 0.40 -1.03 -2.11
CA GLU A 192 1.42 -0.63 -1.16
C GLU A 192 2.16 0.60 -1.68
N PHE A 193 2.11 1.70 -0.94
CA PHE A 193 2.90 2.89 -1.20
C PHE A 193 4.21 2.82 -0.40
N ASP A 194 5.35 3.09 -1.04
CA ASP A 194 6.60 3.35 -0.34
C ASP A 194 6.83 4.86 -0.35
N LEU A 195 6.22 5.58 0.61
CA LEU A 195 6.26 7.04 0.61
C LEU A 195 7.66 7.59 0.88
N ARG A 196 8.50 6.92 1.69
CA ARG A 196 9.91 7.35 1.87
C ARG A 196 10.65 7.36 0.53
N ARG A 197 10.46 6.32 -0.28
CA ARG A 197 11.04 6.27 -1.62
C ARG A 197 10.36 7.26 -2.57
N GLY A 198 9.03 7.33 -2.51
CA GLY A 198 8.15 7.79 -3.58
C GLY A 198 7.56 9.18 -3.48
N LEU A 199 7.44 9.73 -2.28
CA LEU A 199 6.90 11.06 -2.06
C LEU A 199 7.99 12.09 -2.38
N LYS A 200 7.70 13.00 -3.31
CA LYS A 200 8.65 14.04 -3.74
C LYS A 200 8.02 15.41 -3.62
N ASP A 201 8.72 16.32 -2.96
CA ASP A 201 8.45 17.75 -3.08
C ASP A 201 8.74 18.17 -4.53
N ALA A 202 7.72 18.59 -5.27
CA ALA A 202 7.86 19.05 -6.64
C ALA A 202 8.62 20.37 -6.61
N THR A 203 9.69 20.46 -7.41
CA THR A 203 10.68 21.54 -7.30
C THR A 203 10.10 22.92 -7.60
N GLY A 204 9.66 23.63 -6.57
CA GLY A 204 9.18 25.00 -6.63
C GLY A 204 8.21 25.28 -5.48
N LYS A 205 8.29 26.47 -4.85
CA LYS A 205 7.48 26.86 -3.67
C LYS A 205 5.95 26.81 -3.84
N ASP A 206 5.47 26.51 -5.05
CA ASP A 206 4.07 26.52 -5.43
C ASP A 206 3.62 25.22 -6.16
N GLU A 207 4.47 24.18 -6.25
CA GLU A 207 4.17 22.96 -7.03
C GLU A 207 3.73 21.74 -6.19
N GLY A 208 3.83 21.82 -4.86
CA GLY A 208 3.34 20.81 -3.92
C GLY A 208 4.08 19.48 -3.97
N TYR A 209 3.47 18.41 -3.46
CA TYR A 209 4.05 17.06 -3.46
C TYR A 209 3.57 16.24 -4.66
N THR A 210 4.37 15.23 -5.05
CA THR A 210 3.99 14.24 -6.07
C THR A 210 4.33 12.82 -5.61
N ILE A 211 3.53 11.85 -6.02
CA ILE A 211 3.84 10.41 -5.85
C ILE A 211 4.56 9.91 -7.10
N GLN A 212 5.72 9.28 -6.92
CA GLN A 212 6.41 8.56 -7.98
C GLN A 212 5.77 7.19 -8.20
N ARG A 213 5.39 6.89 -9.44
CA ARG A 213 4.75 5.59 -9.77
C ARG A 213 5.62 4.37 -9.51
N THR A 214 6.94 4.52 -9.51
CA THR A 214 7.90 3.45 -9.20
C THR A 214 7.88 3.04 -7.72
N SER A 215 7.27 3.84 -6.87
CA SER A 215 7.16 3.59 -5.44
C SER A 215 5.87 2.90 -5.02
N VAL A 216 4.95 2.62 -5.95
CA VAL A 216 3.65 2.03 -5.65
C VAL A 216 3.57 0.65 -6.29
N THR A 217 3.23 -0.36 -5.49
CA THR A 217 3.20 -1.76 -5.92
C THR A 217 1.84 -2.38 -5.63
N LEU A 218 1.36 -3.25 -6.53
CA LEU A 218 0.19 -4.07 -6.28
C LEU A 218 0.65 -5.44 -5.79
N ILE A 219 0.20 -5.84 -4.61
CA ILE A 219 0.61 -7.08 -3.94
C ILE A 219 -0.61 -7.95 -3.68
N ASN A 220 -0.47 -9.27 -3.83
CA ASN A 220 -1.48 -10.23 -3.39
C ASN A 220 -1.10 -10.77 -2.02
N THR A 221 -1.85 -10.38 -1.00
CA THR A 221 -1.51 -10.59 0.41
C THR A 221 -1.54 -12.07 0.80
N VAL A 222 -2.32 -12.89 0.09
CA VAL A 222 -2.47 -14.32 0.39
C VAL A 222 -1.24 -15.13 -0.02
N THR A 223 -0.33 -14.52 -0.78
CA THR A 223 0.92 -15.13 -1.26
C THR A 223 2.14 -14.66 -0.50
N THR A 224 1.99 -13.69 0.40
CA THR A 224 3.08 -13.02 1.12
C THR A 224 3.17 -13.46 2.57
N GLY A 225 4.29 -13.19 3.21
CA GLY A 225 4.47 -13.24 4.66
C GLY A 225 4.86 -11.87 5.19
N GLU A 226 5.37 -11.85 6.41
CA GLU A 226 5.71 -10.62 7.13
C GLU A 226 7.11 -10.71 7.73
N ILE A 227 7.77 -9.56 7.89
CA ILE A 227 8.99 -9.43 8.69
C ILE A 227 8.73 -8.38 9.76
N GLU A 228 8.85 -8.78 11.02
CA GLU A 228 8.69 -7.89 12.17
C GLU A 228 9.89 -8.00 13.11
N GLY A 229 10.10 -7.00 13.95
CA GLY A 229 11.17 -7.08 14.94
C GLY A 229 11.19 -5.90 15.90
N ASN A 230 11.97 -6.05 16.96
CA ASN A 230 12.24 -4.99 17.92
C ASN A 230 13.64 -4.43 17.70
N VAL A 231 13.77 -3.11 17.79
CA VAL A 231 15.06 -2.42 17.93
C VAL A 231 15.35 -2.24 19.42
N ALA A 232 16.43 -2.83 19.92
CA ALA A 232 16.82 -2.68 21.31
C ALA A 232 17.10 -1.21 21.64
N LEU A 233 16.67 -0.73 22.82
CA LEU A 233 16.92 0.66 23.27
C LEU A 233 18.40 1.05 23.18
N THR A 234 19.32 0.11 23.44
CA THR A 234 20.76 0.36 23.33
C THR A 234 21.20 0.56 21.88
N THR A 235 20.61 -0.16 20.93
CA THR A 235 20.83 0.01 19.50
C THR A 235 20.27 1.37 19.05
N TYR A 236 19.06 1.70 19.51
CA TYR A 236 18.39 2.96 19.21
C TYR A 236 19.23 4.18 19.63
N GLN A 237 19.58 4.25 20.92
CA GLN A 237 20.37 5.35 21.49
C GLN A 237 21.84 5.34 21.02
N GLY A 238 22.38 4.15 20.77
CA GLY A 238 23.74 3.97 20.25
C GLY A 238 23.90 4.61 18.88
N CYS A 239 22.90 4.42 18.00
CA CYS A 239 22.92 5.01 16.66
C CYS A 239 23.04 6.54 16.71
N GLU A 240 22.20 7.21 17.49
CA GLU A 240 22.27 8.68 17.64
C GLU A 240 23.61 9.13 18.23
N THR A 241 24.17 8.36 19.17
CA THR A 241 25.43 8.72 19.83
C THR A 241 26.63 8.59 18.90
N ASP A 242 26.62 7.56 18.06
CA ASP A 242 27.75 7.19 17.20
C ASP A 242 27.69 7.86 15.82
N THR A 243 26.49 8.28 15.39
CA THR A 243 26.24 8.89 14.08
C THR A 243 25.87 10.37 14.24
N PRO A 244 26.74 11.32 13.86
CA PRO A 244 26.39 12.74 13.86
C PRO A 244 25.32 13.03 12.81
N SER A 245 24.35 13.87 13.15
CA SER A 245 23.38 14.42 12.20
C SER A 245 23.27 15.94 12.34
N GLY A 246 23.21 16.65 11.20
CA GLY A 246 22.99 18.10 11.14
C GLY A 246 21.52 18.50 11.07
N ASN A 247 20.62 17.58 10.71
CA ASN A 247 19.20 17.82 10.45
C ASN A 247 18.25 17.01 11.37
N GLY A 248 18.78 16.19 12.28
CA GLY A 248 17.99 15.36 13.19
C GLY A 248 18.04 13.88 12.85
N TYR A 249 17.37 13.06 13.66
CA TYR A 249 17.35 11.61 13.49
C TYR A 249 15.96 11.16 13.06
N ALA A 250 15.95 10.20 12.14
CA ALA A 250 14.78 9.45 11.75
C ALA A 250 15.11 7.96 11.75
N HIS A 251 14.33 7.21 12.51
CA HIS A 251 14.62 5.81 12.81
C HIS A 251 13.78 4.91 11.91
N ALA A 252 14.47 4.12 11.09
CA ALA A 252 13.84 3.20 10.17
C ALA A 252 14.65 1.92 10.02
N VAL A 253 13.96 0.88 9.56
CA VAL A 253 14.56 -0.36 9.09
C VAL A 253 14.38 -0.43 7.58
N TYR A 254 15.41 -0.90 6.89
CA TYR A 254 15.47 -1.00 5.45
C TYR A 254 15.48 -2.47 5.06
N LEU A 255 14.61 -2.86 4.12
CA LEU A 255 14.51 -4.24 3.63
C LEU A 255 15.32 -4.39 2.36
N TYR A 256 16.19 -5.40 2.31
CA TYR A 256 17.01 -5.76 1.15
C TYR A 256 16.68 -7.17 0.68
N GLU A 257 16.55 -7.35 -0.63
CA GLU A 257 16.41 -8.68 -1.23
C GLU A 257 17.76 -9.42 -1.20
N GLY A 258 17.76 -10.66 -0.68
CA GLY A 258 18.91 -11.55 -0.59
C GLY A 258 19.57 -11.62 0.78
N ASP A 259 20.67 -12.38 0.87
CA ASP A 259 21.56 -12.43 2.03
C ASP A 259 22.68 -11.40 1.84
N ILE A 260 22.43 -10.18 2.28
CA ILE A 260 23.28 -9.01 2.05
C ILE A 260 24.12 -8.72 3.30
N ALA A 261 25.43 -8.53 3.16
CA ALA A 261 26.27 -8.11 4.28
C ALA A 261 26.03 -6.63 4.60
N GLU A 262 26.12 -6.23 5.88
CA GLU A 262 25.92 -4.84 6.33
C GLU A 262 26.71 -3.80 5.52
N SER A 263 27.96 -4.12 5.16
CA SER A 263 28.83 -3.23 4.38
C SER A 263 28.38 -3.01 2.94
N ASP A 264 27.52 -3.89 2.44
CA ASP A 264 27.01 -3.89 1.07
C ASP A 264 25.56 -3.36 1.02
N MET A 265 24.97 -2.99 2.17
CA MET A 265 23.65 -2.36 2.26
C MET A 265 23.78 -0.86 1.96
N GLY A 266 23.04 -0.41 0.94
CA GLY A 266 23.08 0.95 0.45
C GLY A 266 21.78 1.72 0.67
N THR A 267 21.72 2.88 0.03
CA THR A 267 20.60 3.81 -0.04
C THR A 267 19.58 3.44 -1.13
N PHE A 268 18.40 4.07 -1.12
CA PHE A 268 17.45 4.02 -2.24
C PHE A 268 18.06 4.57 -3.54
N ALA A 269 18.94 5.58 -3.44
CA ALA A 269 19.71 6.05 -4.58
C ALA A 269 20.63 4.95 -5.13
N THR A 270 20.63 4.77 -6.44
CA THR A 270 21.48 3.77 -7.11
C THR A 270 22.96 4.00 -6.82
N SER A 271 23.63 3.01 -6.26
CA SER A 271 25.05 3.05 -5.92
C SER A 271 25.75 1.72 -6.23
N GLU A 272 27.00 1.55 -5.78
CA GLU A 272 27.68 0.25 -5.84
C GLU A 272 27.14 -0.75 -4.79
N ALA A 273 26.56 -0.25 -3.70
CA ALA A 273 25.89 -1.05 -2.68
C ALA A 273 24.47 -1.42 -3.12
N GLN A 274 23.93 -2.50 -2.56
CA GLN A 274 22.59 -2.97 -2.86
C GLN A 274 21.56 -1.99 -2.33
N SER A 275 20.64 -1.54 -3.17
CA SER A 275 19.54 -0.66 -2.75
C SER A 275 18.47 -1.47 -2.01
N PRO A 276 17.82 -0.86 -0.99
CA PRO A 276 16.66 -1.46 -0.35
C PRO A 276 15.48 -1.51 -1.32
N ILE A 277 14.55 -2.43 -1.05
CA ILE A 277 13.30 -2.56 -1.81
C ILE A 277 12.12 -1.88 -1.11
N ALA A 278 12.22 -1.68 0.20
CA ALA A 278 11.23 -1.02 1.06
C ALA A 278 11.90 -0.49 2.34
N SER A 279 11.19 0.36 3.09
CA SER A 279 11.58 0.82 4.42
C SER A 279 10.39 0.81 5.38
N ALA A 280 10.64 0.70 6.68
CA ALA A 280 9.62 0.73 7.72
C ALA A 280 10.08 1.65 8.85
N ASN A 281 9.16 2.45 9.39
CA ASN A 281 9.47 3.26 10.56
C ASN A 281 9.66 2.40 11.80
N VAL A 282 10.55 2.86 12.67
CA VAL A 282 10.63 2.34 14.02
C VAL A 282 9.64 3.09 14.88
N VAL A 283 8.50 2.45 15.17
CA VAL A 283 7.42 3.02 15.97
C VAL A 283 7.73 2.82 17.46
N THR A 284 7.55 3.90 18.23
CA THR A 284 7.68 3.87 19.68
C THR A 284 6.34 3.54 20.33
N GLU A 285 6.27 2.40 21.00
CA GLU A 285 5.09 1.95 21.74
C GLU A 285 5.32 2.02 23.26
N ASP A 286 4.23 1.92 24.02
CA ASP A 286 4.26 1.83 25.49
C ASP A 286 5.03 2.98 26.18
N GLU A 287 4.76 4.23 25.80
CA GLU A 287 5.49 5.42 26.29
C GLU A 287 7.01 5.37 26.00
N GLY A 288 7.41 4.69 24.92
CA GLY A 288 8.81 4.55 24.49
C GLY A 288 9.54 3.35 25.12
N ALA A 289 8.80 2.35 25.60
CA ALA A 289 9.38 1.13 26.19
C ALA A 289 9.76 0.08 25.14
N SER A 290 9.10 0.08 23.97
CA SER A 290 9.45 -0.78 22.84
C SER A 290 9.56 0.03 21.55
N TYR A 291 10.49 -0.38 20.71
CA TYR A 291 10.77 0.20 19.39
C TYR A 291 10.55 -0.92 18.39
N GLN A 292 9.45 -0.86 17.65
CA GLN A 292 9.00 -1.96 16.79
C GLN A 292 9.01 -1.50 15.34
N TYR A 293 9.21 -2.43 14.43
CA TYR A 293 9.05 -2.19 13.01
C TYR A 293 8.43 -3.42 12.37
N GLU A 294 7.76 -3.19 11.24
CA GLU A 294 7.06 -4.23 10.51
C GLU A 294 7.12 -3.96 9.01
N PHE A 295 7.37 -5.02 8.25
CA PHE A 295 7.15 -5.07 6.81
C PHE A 295 6.02 -6.05 6.55
N GLY A 296 4.86 -5.50 6.17
CA GLY A 296 3.77 -6.28 5.62
C GLY A 296 4.10 -6.77 4.21
N TYR A 297 3.33 -7.77 3.76
CA TYR A 297 3.23 -8.11 2.34
C TYR A 297 4.56 -8.49 1.65
N VAL A 298 5.48 -9.14 2.36
CA VAL A 298 6.78 -9.56 1.83
C VAL A 298 6.64 -10.87 1.06
N GLU A 299 7.07 -10.89 -0.20
CA GLU A 299 7.05 -12.10 -1.02
C GLU A 299 7.93 -13.22 -0.42
N PRO A 300 7.62 -14.51 -0.66
CA PRO A 300 8.47 -15.60 -0.19
C PRO A 300 9.88 -15.54 -0.80
N GLY A 301 10.90 -15.49 0.04
CA GLY A 301 12.27 -15.27 -0.42
C GLY A 301 13.30 -15.24 0.70
N THR A 302 14.53 -14.88 0.34
CA THR A 302 15.60 -14.58 1.30
C THR A 302 15.81 -13.08 1.37
N TYR A 303 15.91 -12.54 2.58
CA TYR A 303 16.01 -11.10 2.82
C TYR A 303 17.03 -10.77 3.91
N SER A 304 17.39 -9.49 3.93
CA SER A 304 18.15 -8.85 4.99
C SER A 304 17.46 -7.56 5.42
N VAL A 305 17.60 -7.21 6.69
CA VAL A 305 17.13 -5.94 7.25
C VAL A 305 18.30 -5.16 7.83
N GLY A 306 18.30 -3.85 7.63
CA GLY A 306 19.29 -2.93 8.17
C GLY A 306 18.63 -1.77 8.90
N TYR A 307 18.97 -1.56 10.17
CA TYR A 307 18.47 -0.45 10.96
C TYR A 307 19.36 0.80 10.83
N THR A 308 18.73 1.97 10.73
CA THR A 308 19.40 3.28 10.68
C THR A 308 18.62 4.33 11.48
N CYS A 309 19.33 5.35 11.97
CA CYS A 309 18.77 6.56 12.58
C CYS A 309 18.92 7.80 11.69
N THR A 310 19.44 7.64 10.46
CA THR A 310 19.63 8.72 9.48
C THR A 310 18.74 8.48 8.25
N ALA A 311 17.54 7.94 8.45
CA ALA A 311 16.63 7.61 7.34
C ALA A 311 16.19 8.87 6.57
N ASN A 312 16.07 10.00 7.26
CA ASN A 312 15.75 11.33 6.73
C ASN A 312 16.84 11.87 5.79
N ASP A 313 18.02 11.25 5.75
CA ASP A 313 19.10 11.65 4.85
C ASP A 313 19.07 10.91 3.51
N ASP A 314 18.25 9.87 3.35
CA ASP A 314 18.19 9.04 2.15
C ASP A 314 16.92 9.27 1.32
N SER A 315 17.10 9.22 0.00
CA SER A 315 16.02 9.26 -0.99
C SER A 315 16.49 8.65 -2.32
N GLU A 316 15.56 8.38 -3.24
CA GLU A 316 15.93 7.99 -4.62
C GLU A 316 16.82 9.03 -5.34
N GLU A 317 16.77 10.30 -4.95
CA GLU A 317 17.55 11.37 -5.59
C GLU A 317 19.00 11.41 -5.10
N GLY A 318 19.29 10.75 -3.99
CA GLY A 318 20.58 10.78 -3.32
C GLY A 318 20.46 11.10 -1.84
N ILE A 319 21.63 11.16 -1.21
CA ILE A 319 21.77 11.58 0.18
C ILE A 319 21.65 13.11 0.26
N VAL A 320 21.01 13.61 1.32
CA VAL A 320 20.91 15.04 1.62
C VAL A 320 22.30 15.71 1.66
N ASP A 321 22.42 16.87 1.00
CA ASP A 321 23.69 17.59 0.86
C ASP A 321 24.33 17.92 2.22
N GLY A 322 25.48 17.29 2.50
CA GLY A 322 26.25 17.53 3.72
C GLY A 322 25.97 16.56 4.87
N GLU A 323 24.99 15.68 4.71
CA GLU A 323 24.67 14.61 5.64
C GLU A 323 25.26 13.27 5.18
N THR A 324 25.06 12.22 5.98
CA THR A 324 25.59 10.87 5.69
C THR A 324 24.59 9.81 6.08
N PHE A 325 24.37 8.85 5.19
CA PHE A 325 23.60 7.65 5.49
C PHE A 325 24.50 6.48 5.90
N SER A 326 24.07 5.71 6.90
CA SER A 326 24.67 4.41 7.20
C SER A 326 23.69 3.46 7.88
N ILE A 327 23.83 2.16 7.61
CA ILE A 327 23.23 1.10 8.41
C ILE A 327 24.04 0.93 9.69
N TYR A 328 23.38 1.02 10.85
CA TYR A 328 23.98 0.92 12.17
C TYR A 328 24.10 -0.52 12.65
N THR A 329 23.10 -1.34 12.37
CA THR A 329 23.13 -2.79 12.60
C THR A 329 22.20 -3.50 11.63
N SER A 330 22.42 -4.80 11.42
CA SER A 330 21.68 -5.58 10.43
C SER A 330 21.51 -7.04 10.83
N THR A 331 20.47 -7.66 10.27
CA THR A 331 20.22 -9.09 10.31
C THR A 331 20.01 -9.60 8.89
N SER A 332 20.72 -10.66 8.49
CA SER A 332 20.73 -11.15 7.11
C SER A 332 20.38 -12.63 7.01
N GLY A 333 19.94 -13.04 5.81
CA GLY A 333 19.57 -14.43 5.54
C GLY A 333 18.23 -14.84 6.17
N LEU A 334 17.34 -13.87 6.40
CA LEU A 334 15.95 -14.10 6.79
C LEU A 334 15.25 -14.87 5.68
N SER A 335 14.40 -15.84 6.04
CA SER A 335 13.65 -16.63 5.07
C SER A 335 12.16 -16.41 5.28
N VAL A 336 11.52 -15.75 4.33
CA VAL A 336 10.08 -15.48 4.36
C VAL A 336 9.34 -16.57 3.59
N SER A 337 8.19 -16.98 4.12
CA SER A 337 7.24 -17.85 3.44
C SER A 337 5.83 -17.26 3.50
N ALA A 338 4.96 -17.67 2.58
CA ALA A 338 3.59 -17.20 2.57
C ALA A 338 2.86 -17.54 3.89
N GLY A 339 2.18 -16.56 4.47
CA GLY A 339 1.44 -16.68 5.73
C GLY A 339 2.31 -16.96 6.96
N SER A 340 3.57 -16.53 6.96
CA SER A 340 4.47 -16.67 8.11
C SER A 340 5.05 -15.35 8.58
N ASP A 341 5.14 -15.20 9.89
CA ASP A 341 5.78 -14.07 10.56
C ASP A 341 7.25 -14.40 10.78
N THR A 342 8.14 -13.54 10.26
CA THR A 342 9.59 -13.71 10.36
C THR A 342 10.17 -12.68 11.31
N ASN A 343 10.48 -13.10 12.55
CA ASN A 343 11.07 -12.20 13.54
C ASN A 343 12.54 -11.88 13.26
N ALA A 344 12.91 -10.60 13.34
CA ALA A 344 14.25 -10.09 13.09
C ALA A 344 14.63 -8.96 14.07
N ASP A 345 14.85 -9.27 15.35
CA ASP A 345 15.27 -8.27 16.33
C ASP A 345 16.68 -7.67 16.03
N LEU A 346 16.86 -6.37 16.32
CA LEU A 346 18.04 -5.53 16.05
C LEU A 346 18.52 -4.79 17.32
#